data_AF-A0A7V8DGL7-F1
#
_entry.id   AF-A0A7V8DGL7-F1
#
_cell.length_a   1.000
_cell.length_b   1.000
_cell.length_c   1.000
_cell.angle_alpha   90.00
_cell.angle_beta   90.00
_cell.angle_gamma   90.00
#
_symmetry.space_group_name_H-M   'P 1'
#
loop_
_entity.id
_entity.type
_entity.pdbx_description
1 polymer ?
#
loop_
_entity_poly.entity_id
_entity_poly.type
_entity_poly.pdbx_seq_one_letter_code
_entity_poly.pdbx_strand_id
1 'polypeptide(L)'
;MSEPPPDAWAIELPATVIGVERLVSCLAEAREQIGRIIFGQETVIEQTLITLLAGGHALLIGVPGLAKTRLVQTLGRVFGLEDKRVQFTPDLMPADILGSEILEESDTG
;
A
#
# COMPACT_ATOMS: atom_id res chain seq x y z
N MET A 1 43.02 20.58 -31.05
CA MET A 1 41.69 20.75 -30.44
C MET A 1 41.51 19.54 -29.52
N SER A 2 41.67 19.73 -28.20
CA SER A 2 41.57 18.62 -27.24
C SER A 2 40.10 18.23 -27.11
N GLU A 3 39.77 16.96 -27.32
CA GLU A 3 38.45 16.45 -26.97
C GLU A 3 38.20 16.64 -25.47
N PRO A 4 36.98 17.00 -25.05
CA PRO A 4 36.63 17.04 -23.63
C PRO A 4 36.70 15.62 -23.04
N PRO A 5 37.01 15.49 -21.75
CA PRO A 5 37.08 14.18 -21.11
C PRO A 5 35.68 13.50 -21.08
N PRO A 6 35.61 12.16 -21.02
CA PRO A 6 34.38 11.35 -21.19
C PRO A 6 33.22 11.70 -20.26
N ASP A 7 33.53 12.33 -19.13
CA ASP A 7 32.66 12.74 -18.05
C ASP A 7 32.15 14.19 -18.19
N ALA A 8 32.64 14.96 -19.16
CA ALA A 8 32.25 16.35 -19.39
C ALA A 8 30.77 16.54 -19.78
N TRP A 9 30.07 15.46 -20.13
CA TRP A 9 28.63 15.45 -20.44
C TRP A 9 27.83 14.62 -19.43
N ALA A 10 28.39 14.31 -18.25
CA ALA A 10 27.63 13.68 -17.18
C ALA A 10 26.44 14.59 -16.82
N ILE A 11 25.27 14.24 -17.33
CA ILE A 11 24.02 14.92 -17.01
C ILE A 11 23.69 14.55 -15.57
N GLU A 12 23.86 15.49 -14.65
CA GLU A 12 23.28 15.37 -13.32
C GLU A 12 21.76 15.28 -13.47
N LEU A 13 21.24 14.07 -13.30
CA LEU A 13 19.81 13.85 -13.30
C LEU A 13 19.22 14.62 -12.12
N PRO A 14 18.13 15.38 -12.32
CA PRO A 14 17.45 16.03 -11.22
C PRO A 14 17.07 14.98 -10.17
N ALA A 15 17.22 15.30 -8.89
CA ALA A 15 16.97 14.36 -7.78
C ALA A 15 15.60 13.66 -7.87
N THR A 16 14.61 14.33 -8.46
CA THR A 16 13.29 13.77 -8.77
C THR A 16 13.34 12.54 -9.68
N VAL A 17 14.17 12.56 -10.74
CA VAL A 17 14.29 11.44 -11.69
C VAL A 17 14.87 10.21 -11.00
N ILE A 18 15.92 10.40 -10.18
CA ILE A 18 16.53 9.34 -9.37
C ILE A 18 15.51 8.76 -8.38
N GLY A 19 14.68 9.62 -7.78
CA GLY A 19 13.60 9.19 -6.88
C GLY A 19 12.56 8.32 -7.58
N VAL A 20 12.16 8.70 -8.81
CA VAL A 20 11.20 7.94 -9.62
C VAL A 20 11.76 6.57 -10.01
N GLU A 21 13.02 6.49 -10.45
CA GLU A 21 13.65 5.21 -10.81
C GLU A 21 13.69 4.24 -9.63
N ARG A 22 14.04 4.73 -8.44
CA ARG A 22 14.05 3.94 -7.20
C ARG A 22 12.65 3.44 -6.85
N LEU A 23 11.64 4.30 -6.96
CA LEU A 23 10.25 3.93 -6.72
C LEU A 23 9.78 2.83 -7.68
N VAL A 24 10.09 2.97 -8.97
CA VAL A 24 9.74 1.96 -9.98
C VAL A 24 10.39 0.62 -9.67
N SER A 25 11.68 0.60 -9.30
CA SER A 25 12.37 -0.64 -8.89
C SER A 25 11.72 -1.28 -7.66
N CYS A 26 11.45 -0.47 -6.63
CA CYS A 26 10.82 -0.95 -5.40
C CYS A 26 9.41 -1.51 -5.65
N LEU A 27 8.62 -0.87 -6.51
CA LEU A 27 7.29 -1.36 -6.90
C LEU A 27 7.34 -2.66 -7.70
N ALA A 28 8.34 -2.83 -8.56
CA ALA A 28 8.56 -4.08 -9.28
C ALA A 28 8.87 -5.23 -8.32
N GLU A 29 9.77 -5.00 -7.36
CA GLU A 29 10.10 -5.96 -6.29
C GLU A 29 8.87 -6.29 -5.42
N ALA A 30 8.11 -5.28 -5.01
CA ALA A 30 6.89 -5.46 -4.23
C ALA A 30 5.86 -6.32 -4.99
N ARG A 31 5.63 -6.03 -6.28
CA ARG A 31 4.72 -6.80 -7.15
C ARG A 31 5.17 -8.27 -7.25
N GLU A 32 6.47 -8.51 -7.39
CA GLU A 32 7.02 -9.87 -7.42
C GLU A 32 6.75 -10.61 -6.11
N GLN A 33 7.03 -10.00 -4.96
CA GLN A 33 6.77 -10.63 -3.66
C GLN A 33 5.29 -10.94 -3.43
N ILE A 34 4.40 -10.05 -3.86
CA ILE A 34 2.95 -10.27 -3.77
C ILE A 34 2.53 -11.44 -4.69
N GLY A 35 3.05 -11.48 -5.92
CA GLY A 35 2.75 -12.53 -6.90
C GLY A 35 3.21 -13.94 -6.48
N ARG A 36 4.22 -14.04 -5.61
CA ARG A 36 4.63 -15.33 -5.01
C ARG A 36 3.58 -15.93 -4.07
N ILE A 37 2.66 -15.12 -3.54
CA ILE A 37 1.62 -15.53 -2.59
C ILE A 37 0.24 -15.56 -3.25
N ILE A 38 -0.01 -14.64 -4.18
CA ILE A 38 -1.31 -14.43 -4.83
C ILE A 38 -1.18 -14.85 -6.31
N PHE A 39 -1.72 -16.02 -6.64
CA PHE A 39 -1.61 -16.61 -7.97
C PHE A 39 -2.77 -16.23 -8.90
N GLY A 40 -2.48 -15.89 -10.15
CA GLY A 40 -3.47 -15.69 -11.22
C GLY A 40 -4.39 -14.49 -11.03
N GLN A 41 -3.95 -13.48 -10.28
CA GLN A 41 -4.71 -12.27 -9.96
C GLN A 41 -3.87 -11.00 -10.22
N GLU A 42 -3.10 -11.00 -11.31
CA GLU A 42 -2.12 -9.97 -11.65
C GLU A 42 -2.77 -8.59 -11.79
N THR A 43 -3.94 -8.51 -12.43
CA THR A 43 -4.70 -7.27 -12.59
C THR A 43 -5.21 -6.74 -11.24
N VAL A 44 -5.64 -7.62 -10.33
CA VAL A 44 -6.12 -7.22 -9.00
C VAL A 44 -4.96 -6.66 -8.18
N ILE A 45 -3.80 -7.30 -8.25
CA ILE A 45 -2.57 -6.80 -7.59
C ILE A 45 -2.23 -5.40 -8.12
N GLU A 46 -2.19 -5.23 -9.45
CA GLU A 46 -1.86 -3.96 -10.09
C GLU A 46 -2.84 -2.84 -9.72
N GLN A 47 -4.14 -3.09 -9.80
CA GLN A 47 -5.17 -2.11 -9.40
C GLN A 47 -5.09 -1.76 -7.91
N THR A 48 -4.78 -2.72 -7.05
CA THR A 48 -4.65 -2.46 -5.61
C THR A 48 -3.42 -1.59 -5.31
N LEU A 49 -2.29 -1.85 -5.99
CA LEU A 49 -1.09 -1.02 -5.89
C LEU A 49 -1.36 0.41 -6.37
N ILE A 50 -2.02 0.58 -7.53
CA ILE A 50 -2.42 1.89 -8.05
C ILE A 50 -3.30 2.62 -7.04
N THR A 51 -4.29 1.93 -6.47
CA THR A 51 -5.22 2.51 -5.50
C THR A 51 -4.48 2.97 -4.24
N LEU A 52 -3.58 2.15 -3.70
CA LEU A 52 -2.80 2.47 -2.52
C LEU A 52 -1.90 3.69 -2.75
N LEU A 53 -1.18 3.73 -3.88
CA LEU A 53 -0.29 4.83 -4.23
C LEU A 53 -1.05 6.13 -4.52
N ALA A 54 -2.26 6.04 -5.03
CA ALA A 54 -3.14 7.18 -5.25
C ALA A 54 -3.87 7.66 -3.97
N GLY A 55 -3.72 6.96 -2.84
CA GLY A 55 -4.45 7.26 -1.60
C GLY A 55 -5.95 6.97 -1.67
N GLY A 56 -6.38 6.08 -2.58
CA GLY A 56 -7.78 5.72 -2.78
C GLY A 56 -8.24 4.54 -1.90
N HIS A 57 -9.48 4.11 -2.13
CA HIS A 57 -10.08 2.95 -1.48
C HIS A 57 -10.46 1.89 -2.51
N ALA A 58 -10.17 0.62 -2.22
CA ALA A 58 -10.47 -0.52 -3.09
C ALA A 58 -11.59 -1.39 -2.51
N LEU A 59 -12.50 -1.86 -3.35
CA LEU A 59 -13.52 -2.86 -3.01
C LEU A 59 -13.22 -4.17 -3.74
N LEU A 60 -12.87 -5.21 -2.99
CA LEU A 60 -12.53 -6.53 -3.54
C LEU A 60 -13.79 -7.43 -3.59
N ILE A 61 -14.37 -7.60 -4.78
CA ILE A 61 -15.55 -8.45 -5.02
C ILE A 61 -15.11 -9.79 -5.62
N GLY A 62 -15.75 -10.87 -5.21
CA GLY A 62 -15.60 -12.18 -5.86
C GLY A 62 -16.10 -13.31 -4.97
N VAL A 63 -16.02 -14.54 -5.44
CA VAL A 63 -16.44 -15.72 -4.67
C VAL A 63 -15.52 -15.98 -3.46
N PRO A 64 -15.98 -16.71 -2.43
CA PRO A 64 -15.11 -17.17 -1.35
C PRO A 64 -13.90 -17.94 -1.87
N GLY A 65 -12.76 -17.83 -1.17
CA GLY A 65 -11.54 -18.58 -1.51
C GLY A 65 -10.56 -17.89 -2.49
N LEU A 66 -10.92 -16.77 -3.11
CA LEU A 66 -10.03 -16.02 -4.04
C LEU A 66 -8.98 -15.13 -3.35
N ALA A 67 -8.45 -15.58 -2.21
CA ALA A 67 -7.35 -14.92 -1.51
C ALA A 67 -7.53 -13.41 -1.16
N LYS A 68 -8.76 -12.85 -1.18
CA LYS A 68 -9.01 -11.42 -0.87
C LYS A 68 -8.37 -10.97 0.45
N THR A 69 -8.62 -11.70 1.53
CA THR A 69 -8.02 -11.43 2.85
C THR A 69 -6.51 -11.59 2.82
N ARG A 70 -6.01 -12.62 2.12
CA ARG A 70 -4.57 -12.85 1.97
C ARG A 70 -3.88 -11.74 1.20
N LEU A 71 -4.51 -11.18 0.17
CA LEU A 71 -3.97 -10.05 -0.60
C LEU A 71 -3.75 -8.84 0.32
N VAL A 72 -4.75 -8.46 1.11
CA VAL A 72 -4.64 -7.33 2.05
C VAL A 72 -3.53 -7.56 3.09
N GLN A 73 -3.44 -8.77 3.66
CA GLN A 73 -2.39 -9.12 4.63
C GLN A 73 -1.00 -9.12 4.00
N THR A 74 -0.87 -9.64 2.77
CA THR A 74 0.40 -9.63 2.03
C THR A 74 0.83 -8.21 1.72
N LEU A 75 -0.08 -7.34 1.30
CA LEU A 75 0.21 -5.92 1.10
C LEU A 75 0.68 -5.25 2.39
N GLY A 76 -0.01 -5.46 3.51
CA GLY A 76 0.42 -4.93 4.81
C GLY A 76 1.83 -5.34 5.17
N ARG A 77 2.18 -6.62 4.98
CA ARG A 77 3.54 -7.14 5.25
C ARG A 77 4.60 -6.59 4.31
N VAL A 78 4.33 -6.55 3.00
CA VAL A 78 5.30 -6.09 1.98
C VAL A 78 5.58 -4.60 2.13
N PHE A 79 4.56 -3.80 2.46
CA PHE A 79 4.69 -2.36 2.63
C PHE A 79 4.97 -1.93 4.08
N GLY A 80 5.03 -2.86 5.03
CA GLY A 80 5.23 -2.53 6.46
C GLY A 80 4.10 -1.69 7.05
N LEU A 81 2.87 -1.85 6.56
CA LEU A 81 1.69 -1.12 7.03
C LEU A 81 1.04 -1.84 8.20
N GLU A 82 0.47 -1.09 9.13
CA GLU A 82 -0.45 -1.63 10.13
C GLU A 82 -1.77 -2.02 9.45
N ASP A 83 -2.16 -3.28 9.55
CA ASP A 83 -3.47 -3.74 9.10
C ASP A 83 -4.48 -3.78 10.26
N LYS A 84 -5.62 -3.11 10.06
CA LYS A 84 -6.79 -3.19 10.94
C LYS A 84 -7.95 -3.81 10.18
N ARG A 85 -8.63 -4.79 10.79
CA ARG A 85 -9.74 -5.51 10.18
C ARG A 85 -11.01 -5.34 11.01
N VAL A 86 -12.06 -4.81 10.37
CA VAL A 86 -13.41 -4.75 10.93
C VAL A 86 -14.29 -5.75 10.17
N GLN A 87 -14.95 -6.66 10.89
CA GLN A 87 -15.95 -7.55 10.31
C GLN A 87 -17.32 -6.86 10.41
N PHE A 88 -17.95 -6.61 9.27
CA PHE A 88 -19.31 -6.11 9.23
C PHE A 88 -20.27 -7.21 9.68
N THR A 89 -21.05 -6.93 10.72
CA THR A 89 -22.17 -7.71 11.25
C THR A 89 -23.41 -6.82 11.26
N PRO A 90 -24.65 -7.37 11.25
CA PRO A 90 -25.86 -6.54 11.28
C PRO A 90 -25.95 -5.65 12.53
N ASP A 91 -25.28 -6.03 13.61
CA ASP A 91 -25.28 -5.32 14.88
C ASP A 91 -24.12 -4.33 15.05
N LEU A 92 -23.24 -4.20 14.05
CA LEU A 92 -22.08 -3.32 14.12
C LEU A 92 -22.53 -1.85 14.22
N MET A 93 -22.15 -1.17 15.31
CA MET A 93 -22.48 0.23 15.55
C MET A 93 -21.33 1.14 15.12
N PRO A 94 -21.58 2.39 14.69
CA PRO A 94 -20.52 3.34 14.33
C PRO A 94 -19.48 3.56 15.46
N ALA A 95 -19.93 3.49 16.71
CA ALA A 95 -19.06 3.61 17.89
C ALA A 95 -18.03 2.47 17.99
N ASP A 96 -18.31 1.28 17.43
CA ASP A 96 -17.36 0.17 17.40
C ASP A 96 -16.16 0.43 16.46
N ILE A 97 -16.30 1.37 15.52
CA ILE A 97 -15.27 1.74 14.55
C ILE A 97 -14.55 3.03 14.98
N LEU A 98 -15.32 4.04 15.39
CA LEU A 98 -14.78 5.35 15.77
C LEU A 98 -14.20 5.38 17.18
N GLY A 99 -14.61 4.43 18.03
CA GLY A 99 -14.38 4.46 19.47
C GLY A 99 -15.51 5.19 20.22
N SER A 100 -15.58 4.98 21.53
CA SER A 100 -16.43 5.77 22.43
C SER A 100 -15.59 6.81 23.14
N GLU A 101 -16.12 8.02 23.29
CA GLU A 101 -15.59 8.97 24.26
C GLU A 101 -15.92 8.45 25.66
N ILE A 102 -14.91 8.34 26.52
CA ILE A 102 -15.09 8.04 27.94
C ILE A 102 -14.95 9.38 28.66
N LEU A 103 -16.06 9.88 29.22
CA LEU A 103 -16.00 11.02 30.12
C LEU A 103 -15.55 10.50 31.48
N GLU A 104 -14.31 10.81 31.87
CA GLU A 104 -13.84 10.58 33.24
C GLU A 104 -14.41 11.69 34.14
N GLU A 105 -15.40 11.37 34.98
CA GLU A 105 -15.78 12.23 36.09
C GLU A 105 -14.65 12.20 37.13
N SER A 106 -14.00 13.34 37.32
CA SER A 106 -13.09 13.53 38.45
C SER A 106 -13.94 13.59 39.73
N ASP A 107 -13.49 12.97 40.83
CA ASP A 107 -14.13 12.98 42.17
C ASP A 107 -14.25 14.38 42.82
N THR A 108 -14.30 15.45 42.03
CA THR A 108 -14.44 16.84 42.47
C THR A 108 -15.56 17.54 41.72
N GLY A 109 -16.81 17.13 42.00
CA GLY A 109 -18.01 17.95 41.80
C GLY A 109 -18.93 17.54 40.67
#